data_AF-A0A6I5NQB2-F1
#
_entry.id   AF-A0A6I5NQB2-F1
#
_cell.length_a   1.000
_cell.length_b   1.000
_cell.length_c   1.000
_cell.angle_alpha   90.00
_cell.angle_beta   90.00
_cell.angle_gamma   90.00
#
_symmetry.space_group_name_H-M   'P 1'
#
loop_
_entity.id
_entity.type
_entity.pdbx_description
1 polymer ?
#
loop_
_entity_poly.entity_id
_entity_poly.type
_entity_poly.pdbx_seq_one_letter_code
_entity_poly.pdbx_strand_id
1 'polypeptide(L)'
;MINLWPNPVQELLLKAILLNGESGYSAWEQWDASVDFNRLDYHTCCLMPCLYFALRDRSIKSPTLPSIKGIYRKYWCKNQLQFRQLRIVQQKFQEAGLPLIVIRGVALALRSYRDSGLRPVEQLDLLIQAEHIEPVQKLLQDQAWKSVANPYNPNSQYFVNSQGNIKLELHLDAWPLSLDAQAETLKQLHQQNSNLWQAAQSFSQPDGAVFQMLCPADQLLQVLIQGTYDVSHRSPYRW
;
A
#
# COMPACT_ATOMS: atom_id res chain seq x y z
N MET A 1 11.50 -20.13 10.00
CA MET A 1 10.48 -19.88 8.96
C MET A 1 9.61 -18.73 9.41
N ILE A 2 9.45 -17.70 8.58
CA ILE A 2 8.46 -16.63 8.81
C ILE A 2 7.08 -17.29 8.68
N ASN A 3 6.24 -17.22 9.72
CA ASN A 3 4.88 -17.71 9.64
C ASN A 3 4.04 -16.69 8.85
N LEU A 4 3.68 -17.04 7.61
CA LEU A 4 2.90 -16.19 6.70
C LEU A 4 1.39 -16.25 6.97
N TRP A 5 0.94 -17.18 7.82
CA TRP A 5 -0.49 -17.43 8.06
C TRP A 5 -1.02 -16.64 9.27
N PRO A 6 -2.25 -16.06 9.17
CA PRO A 6 -2.90 -15.37 10.28
C PRO A 6 -2.90 -16.24 11.53
N ASN A 7 -2.56 -15.63 12.67
CA ASN A 7 -2.81 -16.28 13.96
C ASN A 7 -4.33 -16.36 14.21
N PRO A 8 -4.80 -17.16 15.19
CA PRO A 8 -6.24 -17.34 15.42
C PRO A 8 -7.01 -16.03 15.66
N VAL A 9 -6.42 -15.07 16.38
CA VAL A 9 -7.05 -13.75 16.63
C VAL A 9 -7.16 -12.94 15.34
N GLN A 10 -6.13 -12.96 14.49
CA GLN A 10 -6.15 -12.29 13.19
C GLN A 10 -7.13 -12.95 12.23
N GLU A 11 -7.26 -14.28 12.27
CA GLU A 11 -8.25 -15.01 11.47
C GLU A 11 -9.67 -14.63 11.87
N LEU A 12 -9.96 -14.49 13.17
CA LEU A 12 -11.26 -13.98 13.65
C LEU A 12 -11.55 -12.58 13.11
N LEU A 13 -10.56 -11.68 13.11
CA LEU A 13 -10.72 -10.33 12.54
C LEU A 13 -11.03 -10.38 11.04
N LEU A 14 -10.29 -11.20 10.28
CA LEU A 14 -10.51 -11.35 8.85
C LEU A 14 -11.91 -11.93 8.57
N LYS A 15 -12.35 -12.92 9.34
CA LYS A 15 -13.70 -13.48 9.25
C LYS A 15 -14.76 -12.43 9.59
N ALA A 16 -14.55 -11.62 10.63
CA ALA A 16 -15.44 -10.53 11.00
C ALA A 16 -15.57 -9.48 9.89
N ILE A 17 -14.49 -9.21 9.14
CA ILE A 17 -14.49 -8.29 8.01
C ILE A 17 -15.20 -8.92 6.79
N LEU A 18 -14.78 -10.11 6.38
CA LEU A 18 -15.07 -10.70 5.07
C LEU A 18 -16.36 -11.53 5.03
N LEU A 19 -16.74 -12.19 6.13
CA LEU A 19 -17.94 -13.04 6.17
C LEU A 19 -19.19 -12.24 6.50
N ASN A 20 -20.32 -12.61 5.88
CA ASN A 20 -21.62 -12.01 6.12
C ASN A 20 -22.46 -12.85 7.10
N GLY A 21 -23.58 -12.27 7.56
CA GLY A 21 -24.54 -12.94 8.42
C GLY A 21 -23.97 -13.36 9.77
N GLU A 22 -24.49 -14.47 10.29
CA GLU A 22 -24.19 -14.97 11.64
C GLU A 22 -22.71 -15.33 11.81
N SER A 23 -22.05 -15.85 10.77
CA SER A 23 -20.63 -16.19 10.83
C SER A 23 -19.74 -14.97 11.03
N GLY A 24 -20.03 -13.86 10.35
CA GLY A 24 -19.30 -12.61 10.52
C GLY A 24 -19.55 -11.97 11.89
N TYR A 25 -20.80 -12.01 12.36
CA TYR A 25 -21.18 -11.52 13.69
C TYR A 25 -20.49 -12.31 14.81
N SER A 26 -20.54 -13.65 14.77
CA SER A 26 -19.90 -14.49 15.77
C SER A 26 -18.38 -14.32 15.78
N ALA A 27 -17.75 -14.18 14.61
CA ALA A 27 -16.31 -13.90 14.52
C ALA A 27 -15.96 -12.54 15.13
N TRP A 28 -16.80 -11.52 14.93
CA TRP A 28 -16.65 -10.22 15.58
C TRP A 28 -16.74 -10.32 17.11
N GLU A 29 -17.77 -10.98 17.65
CA GLU A 29 -17.95 -11.12 19.11
C GLU A 29 -16.77 -11.84 19.76
N GLN A 30 -16.30 -12.93 19.13
CA GLN A 30 -15.13 -13.67 19.61
C GLN A 30 -13.86 -12.82 19.54
N TRP A 31 -13.69 -12.04 18.46
CA TRP A 31 -12.55 -11.15 18.32
C TRP A 31 -12.54 -10.05 19.40
N ASP A 32 -13.65 -9.31 19.56
CA ASP A 32 -13.78 -8.19 20.51
C ASP A 32 -13.56 -8.65 21.96
N ALA A 33 -13.98 -9.88 22.30
CA ALA A 33 -13.74 -10.50 23.61
C ALA A 33 -12.29 -10.98 23.82
N SER A 34 -11.53 -11.22 22.74
CA SER A 34 -10.19 -11.82 22.79
C SER A 34 -9.04 -10.81 22.79
N VAL A 35 -9.33 -9.53 22.54
CA VAL A 35 -8.30 -8.48 22.36
C VAL A 35 -8.44 -7.36 23.38
N ASP A 36 -7.31 -6.83 23.83
CA ASP A 36 -7.28 -5.50 24.42
C ASP A 36 -7.13 -4.47 23.31
N PHE A 37 -8.20 -3.73 23.03
CA PHE A 37 -8.26 -2.73 21.97
C PHE A 37 -7.15 -1.67 22.08
N ASN A 38 -6.67 -1.36 23.29
CA ASN A 38 -5.61 -0.37 23.49
C ASN A 38 -4.20 -0.91 23.23
N ARG A 39 -4.08 -2.22 22.98
CA ARG A 39 -2.80 -2.92 22.79
C ARG A 39 -2.71 -3.63 21.44
N LEU A 40 -3.58 -3.27 20.50
CA LEU A 40 -3.51 -3.80 19.14
C LEU A 40 -2.19 -3.44 18.47
N ASP A 41 -1.60 -4.40 17.77
CA ASP A 41 -0.41 -4.14 16.96
C ASP A 41 -0.75 -3.28 15.73
N TYR A 42 0.29 -2.71 15.14
CA TYR A 42 0.16 -1.81 13.99
C TYR A 42 -0.59 -2.46 12.81
N HIS A 43 -0.34 -3.74 12.51
CA HIS A 43 -0.92 -4.39 11.35
C HIS A 43 -2.41 -4.71 11.58
N THR A 44 -2.77 -5.09 12.80
CA THR A 44 -4.17 -5.23 13.19
C THR A 44 -4.90 -3.88 13.13
N CYS A 45 -4.24 -2.79 13.55
CA CYS A 45 -4.81 -1.44 13.42
C CYS A 45 -5.09 -1.04 11.97
N CYS A 46 -4.29 -1.51 11.01
CA CYS A 46 -4.49 -1.25 9.59
C CYS A 46 -5.79 -1.86 9.03
N LEU A 47 -6.36 -2.88 9.68
CA LEU A 47 -7.61 -3.51 9.27
C LEU A 47 -8.86 -2.90 9.93
N MET A 48 -8.68 -2.01 10.92
CA MET A 48 -9.78 -1.34 11.61
C MET A 48 -10.71 -0.55 10.68
N PRO A 49 -10.23 0.14 9.62
CA PRO A 49 -11.13 0.78 8.66
C PRO A 49 -12.08 -0.20 7.98
N CYS A 50 -11.58 -1.36 7.54
CA CYS A 50 -12.41 -2.41 6.93
C CYS A 50 -13.42 -2.96 7.93
N LEU A 51 -12.99 -3.20 9.17
CA LEU A 51 -13.88 -3.65 10.25
C LEU A 51 -14.98 -2.62 10.53
N TYR A 52 -14.66 -1.32 10.61
CA TYR A 52 -15.66 -0.27 10.83
C TYR A 52 -16.79 -0.35 9.81
N PHE A 53 -16.45 -0.47 8.52
CA PHE A 53 -17.44 -0.57 7.47
C PHE A 53 -18.22 -1.88 7.52
N ALA A 54 -17.56 -3.01 7.82
CA ALA A 54 -18.22 -4.29 7.97
C ALA A 54 -19.26 -4.29 9.10
N LEU A 55 -18.93 -3.71 10.26
CA LEU A 55 -19.84 -3.56 11.40
C LEU A 55 -20.97 -2.57 11.10
N ARG A 56 -20.64 -1.42 10.49
CA ARG A 56 -21.61 -0.39 10.13
C ARG A 56 -22.63 -0.91 9.12
N ASP A 57 -22.18 -1.57 8.06
CA ASP A 57 -23.06 -2.08 7.00
C ASP A 57 -24.01 -3.16 7.54
N ARG A 58 -23.66 -3.81 8.67
CA ARG A 58 -24.48 -4.79 9.38
C ARG A 58 -25.23 -4.23 10.60
N SER A 59 -25.16 -2.91 10.83
CA SER A 59 -25.77 -2.24 11.99
C SER A 59 -25.38 -2.82 13.36
N ILE A 60 -24.18 -3.41 13.46
CA ILE A 60 -23.65 -3.95 14.72
C ILE A 60 -23.27 -2.79 15.64
N LYS A 61 -23.73 -2.84 16.88
CA LYS A 61 -23.41 -1.85 17.92
C LYS A 61 -22.30 -2.41 18.80
N SER A 62 -21.28 -1.60 19.08
CA SER A 62 -20.25 -1.92 20.08
C SER A 62 -19.73 -0.64 20.73
N PRO A 63 -19.39 -0.67 22.03
CA PRO A 63 -18.67 0.41 22.70
C PRO A 63 -17.33 0.79 22.03
N THR A 64 -16.68 -0.14 21.33
CA THR A 64 -15.39 0.09 20.64
C THR A 64 -15.57 0.73 19.26
N LEU A 65 -16.77 0.70 18.69
CA LEU A 65 -17.07 1.21 17.34
C LEU A 65 -16.67 2.69 17.12
N PRO A 66 -16.87 3.63 18.06
CA PRO A 66 -16.39 5.00 17.91
C PRO A 66 -14.86 5.09 17.77
N SER A 67 -14.12 4.25 18.50
CA SER A 67 -12.66 4.19 18.43
C SER A 67 -12.18 3.62 17.09
N ILE A 68 -12.82 2.54 16.61
CA ILE A 68 -12.55 1.98 15.26
C ILE A 68 -12.83 3.03 14.18
N LYS A 69 -13.94 3.77 14.29
CA LYS A 69 -14.25 4.91 13.40
C LYS A 69 -13.20 6.01 13.45
N GLY A 70 -12.63 6.27 14.63
CA GLY A 70 -11.52 7.22 14.81
C GLY A 70 -10.28 6.81 14.00
N ILE A 71 -9.92 5.52 14.03
CA ILE A 71 -8.82 4.96 13.25
C ILE A 71 -9.09 5.08 11.74
N TYR A 72 -10.31 4.77 11.30
CA TYR A 72 -10.74 5.03 9.91
C TYR A 72 -10.54 6.49 9.51
N ARG A 73 -11.05 7.44 10.31
CA ARG A 73 -10.92 8.88 10.01
C ARG A 73 -9.46 9.32 9.93
N LYS A 74 -8.60 8.80 10.81
CA LYS A 74 -7.16 9.07 10.79
C LYS A 74 -6.55 8.63 9.45
N TYR A 75 -6.80 7.40 9.00
CA TYR A 75 -6.25 6.91 7.74
C TYR A 75 -6.86 7.60 6.53
N TRP A 76 -8.16 7.88 6.56
CA TRP A 76 -8.80 8.68 5.52
C TRP A 76 -8.11 10.04 5.36
N CYS A 77 -7.93 10.80 6.44
CA CYS A 77 -7.24 12.10 6.40
C CYS A 77 -5.80 11.98 5.92
N LYS A 78 -5.04 11.00 6.43
CA LYS A 78 -3.65 10.75 6.02
C LYS A 78 -3.55 10.47 4.52
N ASN A 79 -4.46 9.64 4.00
CA ASN A 79 -4.49 9.30 2.58
C ASN A 79 -4.86 10.51 1.71
N GLN A 80 -5.78 11.38 2.15
CA GLN A 80 -6.07 12.62 1.41
C GLN A 80 -4.81 13.50 1.26
N LEU A 81 -4.01 13.64 2.32
CA LEU A 81 -2.75 14.38 2.26
C LEU A 81 -1.75 13.73 1.30
N GLN A 82 -1.64 12.40 1.33
CA GLN A 82 -0.76 11.67 0.44
C GLN A 82 -1.17 11.77 -1.02
N PHE A 83 -2.45 11.63 -1.35
CA PHE A 83 -2.89 11.75 -2.75
C PHE A 83 -2.81 13.17 -3.26
N ARG A 84 -3.01 14.18 -2.40
CA ARG A 84 -2.73 15.56 -2.78
C ARG A 84 -1.26 15.72 -3.18
N GLN A 85 -0.34 15.18 -2.38
CA GLN A 85 1.09 15.22 -2.70
C GLN A 85 1.41 14.39 -3.96
N LEU A 86 0.77 13.24 -4.15
CA LEU A 86 0.93 12.40 -5.33
C LEU A 86 0.56 13.13 -6.61
N ARG A 87 -0.54 13.90 -6.62
CA ARG A 87 -0.93 14.73 -7.77
C ARG A 87 0.14 15.76 -8.11
N ILE A 88 0.69 16.44 -7.09
CA ILE A 88 1.76 17.43 -7.29
C ILE A 88 3.01 16.75 -7.89
N VAL A 89 3.40 15.60 -7.35
CA VAL A 89 4.55 14.84 -7.86
C VAL A 89 4.30 14.37 -9.29
N GLN A 90 3.13 13.78 -9.58
CA GLN A 90 2.78 13.34 -10.93
C GLN A 90 2.86 14.52 -11.89
N GLN A 91 2.31 15.69 -11.54
CA GLN A 91 2.26 16.83 -12.43
C GLN A 91 3.68 17.28 -12.81
N LYS A 92 4.59 17.29 -11.84
CA LYS A 92 6.00 17.63 -12.06
C LYS A 92 6.71 16.62 -12.96
N PHE A 93 6.41 15.33 -12.80
CA PHE A 93 6.95 14.29 -13.68
C PHE A 93 6.42 14.44 -15.10
N GLN A 94 5.13 14.74 -15.26
CA GLN A 94 4.52 14.97 -16.57
C GLN A 94 5.09 16.21 -17.26
N GLU A 95 5.24 17.33 -16.55
CA GLU A 95 5.87 18.56 -17.05
C GLU A 95 7.33 18.32 -17.51
N ALA A 96 8.04 17.41 -16.83
CA ALA A 96 9.41 17.04 -17.17
C ALA A 96 9.52 15.94 -18.24
N GLY A 97 8.40 15.40 -18.72
CA GLY A 97 8.39 14.27 -19.67
C GLY A 97 8.92 12.95 -19.09
N LEU A 98 8.89 12.79 -17.77
CA LEU A 98 9.41 11.61 -17.07
C LEU A 98 8.25 10.63 -16.80
N PRO A 99 8.29 9.40 -17.37
CA PRO A 99 7.27 8.40 -17.13
C PRO A 99 7.32 7.89 -15.69
N LEU A 100 6.13 7.66 -15.12
CA LEU A 100 5.95 7.25 -13.73
C LEU A 100 4.76 6.31 -13.61
N ILE A 101 4.92 5.19 -12.94
CA ILE A 101 3.83 4.27 -12.58
C ILE A 101 3.63 4.28 -11.07
N VAL A 102 2.39 4.49 -10.63
CA VAL A 102 1.97 4.36 -9.24
C VAL A 102 1.77 2.88 -8.93
N ILE A 103 2.38 2.39 -7.85
CA ILE A 103 2.36 0.97 -7.50
C ILE A 103 1.91 0.74 -6.04
N ARG A 104 1.84 -0.53 -5.65
CA ARG A 104 1.61 -1.02 -4.27
C ARG A 104 0.37 -0.40 -3.59
N GLY A 105 0.54 0.03 -2.34
CA GLY A 105 -0.56 0.42 -1.47
C GLY A 105 -1.34 1.62 -2.00
N VAL A 106 -0.65 2.56 -2.66
CA VAL A 106 -1.28 3.72 -3.30
C VAL A 106 -2.21 3.27 -4.43
N ALA A 107 -1.69 2.44 -5.36
CA ALA A 107 -2.46 1.95 -6.49
C ALA A 107 -3.70 1.16 -6.05
N LEU A 108 -3.55 0.31 -5.03
CA LEU A 108 -4.66 -0.45 -4.45
C LEU A 108 -5.69 0.47 -3.79
N ALA A 109 -5.27 1.42 -2.95
CA ALA A 109 -6.17 2.35 -2.27
C ALA A 109 -7.02 3.16 -3.25
N LEU A 110 -6.45 3.53 -4.39
CA LEU A 110 -7.11 4.33 -5.41
C LEU A 110 -8.03 3.51 -6.32
N ARG A 111 -7.60 2.30 -6.73
CA ARG A 111 -8.30 1.50 -7.74
C ARG A 111 -9.25 0.43 -7.17
N SER A 112 -8.85 -0.23 -6.10
CA SER A 112 -9.51 -1.46 -5.63
C SER A 112 -10.47 -1.24 -4.46
N TYR A 113 -10.29 -0.17 -3.68
CA TYR A 113 -11.12 0.13 -2.52
C TYR A 113 -12.21 1.15 -2.86
N ARG A 114 -13.43 0.88 -2.39
CA ARG A 114 -14.58 1.81 -2.54
C ARG A 114 -14.39 3.16 -1.86
N ASP A 115 -13.55 3.19 -0.83
CA ASP A 115 -13.23 4.38 -0.05
C ASP A 115 -11.74 4.33 0.27
N SER A 116 -11.04 5.42 0.02
CA SER A 116 -9.59 5.43 0.16
C SER A 116 -9.11 5.29 1.60
N GLY A 117 -9.93 5.60 2.61
CA GLY A 117 -9.59 5.43 4.02
C GLY A 117 -9.59 3.97 4.48
N LEU A 118 -10.09 3.04 3.66
CA LEU A 118 -10.11 1.61 3.96
C LEU A 118 -8.73 0.97 3.94
N ARG A 119 -7.79 1.54 3.19
CA ARG A 119 -6.44 1.03 3.07
C ARG A 119 -5.44 2.08 3.54
N PRO A 120 -4.81 1.90 4.70
CA PRO A 120 -3.68 2.73 5.12
C PRO A 120 -2.60 2.80 4.04
N VAL A 121 -2.21 4.01 3.65
CA VAL A 121 -1.05 4.23 2.79
C VAL A 121 0.04 4.87 3.65
N GLU A 122 1.23 4.27 3.68
CA GLU A 122 2.34 4.75 4.50
C GLU A 122 3.29 5.67 3.74
N GLN A 123 3.39 5.48 2.43
CA GLN A 123 4.30 6.19 1.55
C GLN A 123 3.77 6.13 0.11
N LEU A 124 4.28 7.04 -0.72
CA LEU A 124 4.05 7.04 -2.15
C LEU A 124 5.04 6.09 -2.82
N ASP A 125 4.58 4.91 -3.23
CA ASP A 125 5.40 3.95 -3.96
C ASP A 125 5.29 4.21 -5.47
N LEU A 126 6.43 4.56 -6.07
CA LEU A 126 6.53 5.04 -7.44
C LEU A 126 7.57 4.25 -8.22
N LEU A 127 7.19 3.71 -9.38
CA LEU A 127 8.08 3.01 -10.28
C LEU A 127 8.55 3.96 -11.39
N ILE A 128 9.87 3.98 -11.63
CA ILE A 128 10.54 4.73 -12.69
C ILE A 128 11.41 3.79 -13.53
N GLN A 129 11.74 4.20 -14.76
CA GLN A 129 12.75 3.49 -15.54
C GLN A 129 14.15 3.81 -15.01
N ALA A 130 15.04 2.83 -15.03
CA ALA A 130 16.40 2.99 -14.50
C ALA A 130 17.18 4.11 -15.21
N GLU A 131 16.99 4.30 -16.52
CA GLU A 131 17.62 5.40 -17.27
C GLU A 131 17.20 6.80 -16.79
N HIS A 132 16.07 6.91 -16.07
CA HIS A 132 15.54 8.18 -15.58
C HIS A 132 15.92 8.49 -14.12
N ILE A 133 16.75 7.67 -13.46
CA ILE A 133 17.05 7.87 -12.04
C ILE A 133 17.65 9.25 -11.74
N GLU A 134 18.67 9.67 -12.49
CA GLU A 134 19.33 10.96 -12.29
C GLU A 134 18.39 12.17 -12.50
N PRO A 135 17.66 12.27 -13.64
CA PRO A 135 16.72 13.39 -13.83
C PRO A 135 15.57 13.37 -12.82
N VAL A 136 15.08 12.18 -12.42
CA VAL A 136 14.04 12.07 -11.38
C VAL A 136 14.55 12.54 -10.02
N GLN A 137 15.76 12.12 -9.62
CA GLN A 137 16.37 12.56 -8.37
C GLN A 137 16.51 14.09 -8.33
N LYS A 138 17.01 14.68 -9.42
CA LYS A 138 17.14 16.13 -9.54
C LYS A 138 15.77 16.81 -9.43
N LEU A 139 14.76 16.32 -10.16
CA LEU A 139 13.40 16.85 -10.10
C LEU A 139 12.86 16.84 -8.66
N LEU A 140 13.01 15.72 -7.93
CA LEU A 140 12.57 15.62 -6.54
C LEU A 140 13.33 16.58 -5.62
N GLN A 141 14.65 16.72 -5.78
CA GLN A 141 15.47 17.67 -5.02
C GLN A 141 15.03 19.12 -5.27
N ASP A 142 14.77 19.49 -6.53
CA ASP A 142 14.25 20.81 -6.91
C ASP A 142 12.86 21.08 -6.32
N GLN A 143 12.10 20.02 -6.01
CA GLN A 143 10.82 20.07 -5.28
C GLN A 143 10.99 19.92 -3.75
N ALA A 144 12.18 20.15 -3.22
CA ALA A 144 12.54 20.10 -1.80
C ALA A 144 12.27 18.73 -1.13
N TRP A 145 12.30 17.64 -1.90
CA TRP A 145 12.38 16.30 -1.34
C TRP A 145 13.82 15.97 -0.98
N LYS A 146 14.00 15.35 0.18
CA LYS A 146 15.31 14.94 0.69
C LYS A 146 15.44 13.43 0.59
N SER A 147 16.50 12.97 -0.06
CA SER A 147 16.85 11.55 -0.09
C SER A 147 17.22 11.05 1.30
N VAL A 148 16.81 9.84 1.63
CA VAL A 148 17.11 9.13 2.87
C VAL A 148 17.68 7.77 2.50
N ALA A 149 18.74 7.34 3.19
CA ALA A 149 19.38 6.06 2.92
C ALA A 149 18.38 4.90 3.06
N ASN A 150 18.33 4.03 2.05
CA ASN A 150 17.65 2.73 2.13
C ASN A 150 18.70 1.61 2.17
N PRO A 151 19.14 1.15 3.35
CA PRO A 151 20.16 0.12 3.44
C PRO A 151 19.64 -1.28 3.07
N TYR A 152 18.32 -1.44 2.86
CA TYR A 152 17.68 -2.74 2.73
C TYR A 152 17.33 -3.14 1.29
N ASN A 153 17.25 -2.18 0.36
CA ASN A 153 16.90 -2.46 -1.03
C ASN A 153 17.68 -1.55 -2.00
N PRO A 154 18.70 -2.07 -2.70
CA PRO A 154 19.52 -1.28 -3.62
C PRO A 154 18.76 -0.79 -4.86
N ASN A 155 17.63 -1.40 -5.20
CA ASN A 155 16.80 -1.04 -6.35
C ASN A 155 15.68 -0.05 -5.97
N SER A 156 15.87 0.67 -4.86
CA SER A 156 14.91 1.68 -4.42
C SER A 156 15.57 2.80 -3.62
N GLN A 157 14.92 3.95 -3.56
CA GLN A 157 15.41 5.12 -2.83
C GLN A 157 14.28 5.80 -2.08
N TYR A 158 14.50 6.11 -0.80
CA TYR A 158 13.53 6.84 0.00
C TYR A 158 13.72 8.34 -0.11
N PHE A 159 12.59 9.05 -0.12
CA PHE A 159 12.51 10.49 -0.06
C PHE A 159 11.50 10.92 0.99
N VAL A 160 11.76 12.06 1.61
CA VAL A 160 10.81 12.71 2.51
C VAL A 160 10.63 14.15 2.05
N ASN A 161 9.39 14.63 2.06
CA ASN A 161 9.10 16.01 1.70
C ASN A 161 9.68 17.00 2.73
N SER A 162 9.69 18.28 2.37
CA SER A 162 10.23 19.36 3.22
C SER A 162 9.63 19.41 4.64
N GLN A 163 8.36 19.01 4.81
CA GLN A 163 7.66 18.98 6.10
C GLN A 163 7.93 17.71 6.92
N GLY A 164 8.62 16.70 6.39
CA GLY A 164 8.93 15.47 7.13
C GLY A 164 7.77 14.49 7.27
N ASN A 165 6.60 14.76 6.67
CA ASN A 165 5.35 14.04 6.96
C ASN A 165 4.86 13.15 5.80
N ILE A 166 5.36 13.34 4.58
CA ILE A 166 5.09 12.48 3.44
C ILE A 166 6.37 11.78 3.03
N LYS A 167 6.26 10.46 2.89
CA LYS A 167 7.33 9.59 2.40
C LYS A 167 7.03 9.17 0.97
N LEU A 168 8.07 9.03 0.18
CA LEU A 168 8.04 8.55 -1.18
C LEU A 168 9.16 7.53 -1.34
N GLU A 169 8.88 6.39 -1.96
CA GLU A 169 9.88 5.41 -2.33
C GLU A 169 9.89 5.30 -3.86
N LEU A 170 11.02 5.64 -4.47
CA LEU A 170 11.27 5.38 -5.87
C LEU A 170 11.76 3.95 -6.02
N HIS A 171 11.15 3.19 -6.93
CA HIS A 171 11.50 1.83 -7.26
C HIS A 171 12.04 1.80 -8.69
N LEU A 172 13.14 1.08 -8.89
CA LEU A 172 13.65 0.74 -10.23
C LEU A 172 13.01 -0.54 -10.77
N ASP A 173 12.53 -1.40 -9.87
CA ASP A 173 11.88 -2.66 -10.19
C ASP A 173 10.51 -2.78 -9.51
N ALA A 174 9.52 -3.27 -10.25
CA ALA A 174 8.19 -3.54 -9.69
C ALA A 174 8.20 -4.71 -8.67
N TRP A 175 9.22 -5.57 -8.76
CA TRP A 175 9.41 -6.75 -7.92
C TRP A 175 10.77 -6.70 -7.25
N PRO A 176 10.83 -6.32 -5.96
CA PRO A 176 12.09 -6.33 -5.21
C PRO A 176 12.45 -7.79 -4.91
N LEU A 177 13.11 -8.48 -5.83
CA LEU A 177 13.63 -9.82 -5.59
C LEU A 177 14.99 -9.68 -4.89
N SER A 178 15.19 -10.22 -3.68
CA SER A 178 16.59 -10.42 -3.24
C SER A 178 17.24 -11.44 -4.13
N LEU A 179 18.55 -11.35 -4.07
CA LEU A 179 19.61 -12.23 -4.52
C LEU A 179 19.52 -13.72 -4.11
N ASP A 180 18.36 -14.28 -3.74
CA ASP A 180 18.26 -15.73 -3.46
C ASP A 180 17.79 -16.51 -4.70
N ALA A 181 18.29 -17.74 -4.86
CA ALA A 181 18.22 -18.56 -6.07
C ALA A 181 16.82 -18.85 -6.67
N GLN A 182 15.72 -18.55 -5.96
CA GLN A 182 14.36 -18.55 -6.53
C GLN A 182 14.08 -17.30 -7.40
N ALA A 183 14.98 -16.32 -7.36
CA ALA A 183 14.93 -15.11 -8.16
C ALA A 183 15.19 -15.36 -9.65
N GLU A 184 15.71 -16.51 -10.08
CA GLU A 184 16.02 -16.70 -11.51
C GLU A 184 14.75 -16.78 -12.38
N THR A 185 13.72 -17.52 -11.93
CA THR A 185 12.42 -17.57 -12.63
C THR A 185 11.72 -16.22 -12.62
N LEU A 186 11.81 -15.48 -11.51
CA LEU A 186 11.19 -14.16 -11.38
C LEU A 186 12.00 -13.07 -12.09
N LYS A 187 13.33 -13.21 -12.19
CA LYS A 187 14.22 -12.39 -13.04
C LYS A 187 13.96 -12.65 -14.51
N GLN A 188 13.72 -13.91 -14.91
CA GLN A 188 13.28 -14.24 -16.26
C GLN A 188 11.91 -13.63 -16.57
N LEU A 189 10.94 -13.72 -15.65
CA LEU A 189 9.66 -13.03 -15.78
C LEU A 189 9.86 -11.51 -15.86
N HIS A 190 10.73 -10.92 -15.04
CA HIS A 190 11.07 -9.50 -15.08
C HIS A 190 11.73 -9.08 -16.41
N GLN A 191 12.68 -9.85 -16.93
CA GLN A 191 13.34 -9.61 -18.22
C GLN A 191 12.36 -9.78 -19.40
N GLN A 192 11.40 -10.70 -19.29
CA GLN A 192 10.28 -10.84 -20.23
C GLN A 192 9.25 -9.71 -20.10
N ASN A 193 9.23 -9.01 -18.96
CA ASN A 193 8.29 -7.95 -18.62
C ASN A 193 8.74 -6.55 -19.03
N SER A 194 9.50 -6.44 -20.12
CA SER A 194 9.56 -5.21 -20.95
C SER A 194 8.15 -4.70 -21.32
N ASN A 195 7.13 -5.56 -21.18
CA ASN A 195 5.72 -5.25 -21.33
C ASN A 195 5.07 -4.51 -20.14
N LEU A 196 5.63 -4.44 -18.93
CA LEU A 196 4.94 -3.77 -17.79
C LEU A 196 4.57 -2.32 -18.11
N TRP A 197 5.54 -1.58 -18.65
CA TRP A 197 5.36 -0.19 -19.00
C TRP A 197 4.35 -0.01 -20.15
N GLN A 198 4.29 -0.99 -21.06
CA GLN A 198 3.32 -1.02 -22.16
C GLN A 198 1.92 -1.47 -21.73
N ALA A 199 1.84 -2.38 -20.75
CA ALA A 199 0.61 -2.92 -20.19
C ALA A 199 0.03 -2.05 -19.07
N ALA A 200 0.79 -1.07 -18.58
CA ALA A 200 0.34 -0.09 -17.63
C ALA A 200 -0.93 0.60 -18.13
N GLN A 201 -1.86 0.82 -17.22
CA GLN A 201 -3.17 1.36 -17.52
C GLN A 201 -3.34 2.73 -16.88
N SER A 202 -3.96 3.62 -17.63
CA SER A 202 -4.37 4.93 -17.14
C SER A 202 -5.56 4.78 -16.19
N PHE A 203 -5.46 5.38 -15.02
CA PHE A 203 -6.53 5.42 -14.03
C PHE A 203 -6.92 6.87 -13.76
N SER A 204 -8.18 7.20 -14.08
CA SER A 204 -8.73 8.55 -13.91
C SER A 204 -9.46 8.68 -12.57
N GLN A 205 -9.18 9.76 -11.86
CA GLN A 205 -9.91 10.17 -10.66
C GLN A 205 -11.10 11.06 -11.01
N PRO A 206 -12.14 11.14 -10.16
CA PRO A 206 -13.28 12.04 -10.36
C PRO A 206 -12.91 13.53 -10.48
N ASP A 207 -11.76 13.93 -9.95
CA ASP A 207 -11.24 15.30 -10.02
C ASP A 207 -10.38 15.57 -11.28
N GLY A 208 -10.30 14.60 -12.20
CA GLY A 208 -9.57 14.72 -13.47
C GLY A 208 -8.11 14.30 -13.41
N ALA A 209 -7.54 13.98 -12.24
CA ALA A 209 -6.18 13.46 -12.16
C ALA A 209 -6.07 12.09 -12.86
N VAL A 210 -5.01 11.89 -13.65
CA VAL A 210 -4.74 10.62 -14.34
C VAL A 210 -3.41 10.06 -13.88
N PHE A 211 -3.41 8.81 -13.42
CA PHE A 211 -2.22 8.08 -13.00
C PHE A 211 -1.98 6.88 -13.91
N GLN A 212 -0.73 6.57 -14.23
CA GLN A 212 -0.40 5.24 -14.74
C GLN A 212 -0.26 4.29 -13.57
N MET A 213 -0.84 3.09 -13.69
CA MET A 213 -0.75 2.01 -12.71
C MET A 213 -0.47 0.70 -13.42
N LEU A 214 0.13 -0.27 -12.71
CA LEU A 214 0.24 -1.64 -13.22
C LEU A 214 -1.14 -2.16 -13.62
N CYS A 215 -1.24 -2.97 -14.67
CA CYS A 215 -2.51 -3.64 -14.99
C CYS A 215 -2.98 -4.49 -13.79
N PRO A 216 -4.28 -4.84 -13.68
CA PRO A 216 -4.78 -5.58 -12.53
C PRO A 216 -4.04 -6.90 -12.24
N ALA A 217 -3.63 -7.63 -13.28
CA ALA A 217 -2.87 -8.88 -13.13
C ALA A 217 -1.48 -8.66 -12.53
N ASP A 218 -0.73 -7.67 -13.05
CA ASP A 218 0.60 -7.32 -12.55
C ASP A 218 0.55 -6.77 -11.13
N GLN A 219 -0.49 -5.98 -10.82
CA GLN A 219 -0.69 -5.47 -9.46
C GLN A 219 -0.99 -6.60 -8.47
N LEU A 220 -1.78 -7.61 -8.87
CA LEU A 220 -2.03 -8.78 -8.04
C LEU A 220 -0.73 -9.57 -7.80
N LEU A 221 0.04 -9.82 -8.86
CA LEU A 221 1.33 -10.50 -8.75
C LEU A 221 2.29 -9.73 -7.82
N GLN A 222 2.33 -8.39 -7.93
CA GLN A 222 3.13 -7.54 -7.05
C GLN A 222 2.73 -7.72 -5.57
N VAL A 223 1.43 -7.78 -5.26
CA VAL A 223 0.93 -8.02 -3.89
C VAL A 223 1.35 -9.38 -3.37
N LEU A 224 1.21 -10.43 -4.19
CA LEU A 224 1.57 -11.79 -3.80
C LEU A 224 3.08 -11.91 -3.50
N ILE A 225 3.93 -11.37 -4.37
CA ILE A 225 5.38 -11.39 -4.18
C ILE A 225 5.77 -10.63 -2.91
N GLN A 226 5.19 -9.45 -2.68
CA GLN A 226 5.49 -8.66 -1.47
C GLN A 226 5.05 -9.36 -0.19
N GLY A 227 3.88 -10.02 -0.21
CA GLY A 227 3.36 -10.77 0.94
C GLY A 227 4.25 -11.95 1.35
N THR A 228 5.00 -12.54 0.41
CA THR A 228 5.88 -13.68 0.68
C THR A 228 7.31 -13.31 1.07
N TYR A 229 7.70 -12.05 0.88
CA TYR A 229 9.11 -11.68 0.71
C TYR A 229 9.60 -10.60 1.71
N ASP A 230 8.78 -10.09 2.62
CA ASP A 230 9.19 -9.00 3.52
C ASP A 230 10.37 -9.38 4.45
N VAL A 231 11.58 -8.97 4.02
CA VAL A 231 12.87 -9.16 4.68
C VAL A 231 12.97 -8.35 5.98
N SER A 232 12.07 -7.37 6.21
CA SER A 232 12.19 -6.43 7.33
C SER A 232 11.84 -6.99 8.70
N HIS A 233 11.50 -8.29 8.81
CA HIS A 233 11.04 -8.93 10.07
C HIS A 233 9.81 -8.24 10.68
N ARG A 234 9.17 -7.33 9.94
CA ARG A 234 7.89 -6.73 10.28
C ARG A 234 6.80 -7.69 9.82
N SER A 235 5.72 -7.74 10.60
CA SER A 235 4.65 -8.73 10.43
C SER A 235 4.22 -8.84 8.95
N PRO A 236 4.00 -10.06 8.42
CA PRO A 236 3.72 -10.30 7.00
C PRO A 236 2.38 -9.69 6.53
N TYR A 237 1.58 -9.12 7.44
CA TYR A 237 0.30 -8.50 7.16
C TYR A 237 0.46 -7.06 6.66
N ARG A 238 0.90 -6.91 5.42
CA ARG A 238 0.75 -5.64 4.69
C ARG A 238 -0.41 -5.80 3.71
N TRP A 239 -1.63 -5.85 4.24
CA TRP A 239 -2.83 -5.97 3.42
C TRP A 239 -2.98 -4.79 2.51
#